data_AF-A0A2V7XFP7-F1
#
_entry.id   AF-A0A2V7XFP7-F1
#
_cell.length_a   1.000
_cell.length_b   1.000
_cell.length_c   1.000
_cell.angle_alpha   90.00
_cell.angle_beta   90.00
_cell.angle_gamma   90.00
#
_symmetry.space_group_name_H-M   'P 1'
#
loop_
_entity.id
_entity.type
_entity.pdbx_description
1 polymer ?
#
loop_
_entity_poly.entity_id
_entity_poly.type
_entity_poly.pdbx_seq_one_letter_code
_entity_poly.pdbx_strand_id
1 'polypeptide(L)'
;MELRKDPITRSWVITGDDPADAMPRLDAPCCFCEAATAQQVIAASPDAPGDPWSARSVVHPRPLYRIEGEPGRRGDGIYDCMTSVGAHEVLVENPTHDRHLWNASDEEIAHFLRLAAERILDLKRDARFKYVSLFKDFGKNAGQEFSHPTSQLTATMFVPRRVLYELRAGREYFTSKERCVFCDIIQQEERQAQRVIESRGDYLALGPYAPRVPYETWILPRVVLRAYWPQ
;
A
#
# COMPACT_ATOMS: atom_id res chain seq x y z
N MET A 1 15.71 -10.62 11.19
CA MET A 1 15.44 -9.63 10.14
C MET A 1 16.08 -8.30 10.51
N GLU A 2 16.88 -7.73 9.62
CA GLU A 2 17.61 -6.47 9.77
C GLU A 2 17.49 -5.67 8.46
N LEU A 3 17.28 -4.37 8.56
CA LEU A 3 17.30 -3.44 7.42
C LEU A 3 18.72 -2.95 7.18
N ARG A 4 19.22 -3.13 5.96
CA ARG A 4 20.54 -2.65 5.52
C ARG A 4 20.37 -1.68 4.36
N LYS A 5 21.15 -0.60 4.37
CA LYS A 5 21.10 0.41 3.32
C LYS A 5 22.21 0.18 2.30
N ASP A 6 21.83 0.07 1.04
CA ASP A 6 22.78 0.09 -0.07
C ASP A 6 23.33 1.53 -0.25
N PRO A 7 24.65 1.76 -0.12
CA PRO A 7 25.23 3.09 -0.26
C PRO A 7 25.11 3.68 -1.67
N ILE A 8 24.98 2.84 -2.71
CA ILE A 8 24.91 3.27 -4.10
C ILE A 8 23.49 3.72 -4.44
N THR A 9 22.52 2.81 -4.33
CA THR A 9 21.15 3.13 -4.71
C THR A 9 20.36 3.84 -3.62
N ARG A 10 20.90 3.90 -2.39
CA ARG A 10 20.24 4.42 -1.19
C ARG A 10 18.94 3.68 -0.84
N SER A 11 18.73 2.49 -1.38
CA SER A 11 17.64 1.60 -1.02
C SER A 11 17.90 0.96 0.33
N TRP A 12 16.84 0.77 1.11
CA TRP A 12 16.86 -0.12 2.27
C TRP A 12 16.38 -1.50 1.85
N VAL A 13 17.11 -2.53 2.27
CA VAL A 13 16.87 -3.94 1.96
C VAL A 13 16.69 -4.68 3.27
N ILE A 14 15.63 -5.49 3.36
CA ILE A 14 15.45 -6.40 4.48
C ILE A 14 16.35 -7.60 4.25
N THR A 15 17.15 -7.95 5.25
CA THR A 15 18.08 -9.06 5.25
C THR A 15 17.88 -9.92 6.50
N GLY A 16 18.16 -11.21 6.38
CA GLY A 16 17.98 -12.20 7.44
C GLY A 16 17.34 -13.46 6.87
N ASP A 17 17.36 -14.51 7.68
CA ASP A 17 16.79 -15.78 7.27
C ASP A 17 15.26 -15.62 7.17
N ASP A 18 14.78 -15.76 5.94
CA ASP A 18 13.40 -16.16 5.69
C ASP A 18 13.27 -17.56 6.30
N PRO A 19 12.23 -17.88 7.10
CA PRO A 19 11.91 -19.28 7.32
C PRO A 19 11.61 -19.88 5.94
N ALA A 20 12.61 -20.53 5.35
CA ALA A 20 12.66 -20.99 3.98
C ALA A 20 11.69 -22.13 3.66
N ASP A 21 10.61 -22.30 4.41
CA ASP A 21 9.60 -23.29 4.16
C ASP A 21 8.18 -22.70 4.37
N ALA A 22 7.44 -22.70 3.26
CA ALA A 22 6.04 -22.33 3.08
C ALA A 22 5.71 -20.82 3.03
N MET A 23 5.89 -20.23 1.84
CA MET A 23 4.80 -19.38 1.33
C MET A 23 3.50 -20.18 1.49
N PRO A 24 2.39 -19.58 1.97
CA PRO A 24 1.15 -20.32 2.13
C PRO A 24 0.80 -20.80 0.73
N ARG A 25 0.62 -22.12 0.59
CA ARG A 25 0.09 -22.62 -0.68
C ARG A 25 -1.27 -21.98 -0.83
N LEU A 26 -1.56 -21.40 -1.99
CA LEU A 26 -2.90 -20.93 -2.33
C LEU A 26 -3.98 -22.02 -2.09
N ASP A 27 -3.55 -23.29 -2.10
CA ASP A 27 -4.38 -24.48 -1.84
C ASP A 27 -4.55 -24.85 -0.35
N ALA A 28 -3.98 -24.09 0.59
CA ALA A 28 -4.17 -24.30 2.03
C ALA A 28 -5.57 -23.82 2.46
N PRO A 29 -6.18 -24.41 3.51
CA PRO A 29 -7.44 -23.92 4.05
C PRO A 29 -7.33 -22.44 4.42
N CYS A 30 -8.35 -21.67 4.04
CA CYS A 30 -8.33 -20.23 4.20
C CYS A 30 -8.30 -19.81 5.67
N CYS A 31 -7.20 -19.19 6.10
CA CYS A 31 -7.08 -18.67 7.47
C CYS A 31 -7.99 -17.48 7.77
N PHE A 32 -8.65 -16.88 6.76
CA PHE A 32 -9.54 -15.74 6.93
C PHE A 32 -11.03 -16.09 6.92
N CYS A 33 -11.43 -17.27 6.45
CA CYS A 33 -12.85 -17.66 6.38
C CYS A 33 -13.40 -18.15 7.72
N GLU A 34 -12.61 -18.87 8.50
CA GLU A 34 -13.05 -19.34 9.81
C GLU A 34 -12.96 -18.21 10.84
N ALA A 35 -13.83 -18.25 11.87
CA ALA A 35 -13.84 -17.30 12.98
C ALA A 35 -12.47 -17.34 13.68
N ALA A 36 -11.62 -16.42 13.26
CA ALA A 36 -10.18 -16.41 13.46
C ALA A 36 -9.81 -16.32 14.94
N THR A 37 -9.64 -17.47 15.59
CA THR A 37 -9.18 -17.55 16.99
C THR A 37 -7.68 -17.27 17.12
N ALA A 38 -6.93 -17.27 16.00
CA ALA A 38 -5.48 -17.08 15.98
C ALA A 38 -5.00 -15.75 15.37
N GLN A 39 -5.90 -14.90 14.84
CA GLN A 39 -5.49 -13.65 14.21
C GLN A 39 -5.51 -12.48 15.19
N GLN A 40 -4.42 -11.71 15.24
CA GLN A 40 -4.38 -10.46 15.97
C GLN A 40 -5.07 -9.37 15.15
N VAL A 41 -6.37 -9.19 15.40
CA VAL A 41 -7.19 -8.15 14.78
C VAL A 41 -6.78 -6.78 15.29
N ILE A 42 -6.49 -5.86 14.37
CA ILE A 42 -6.09 -4.48 14.64
C ILE A 42 -7.30 -3.56 14.58
N ALA A 43 -8.12 -3.72 13.53
CA ALA A 43 -9.33 -2.95 13.32
C ALA A 43 -10.33 -3.76 12.50
N ALA A 44 -11.62 -3.51 12.71
CA ALA A 44 -12.70 -4.07 11.91
C ALA A 44 -13.79 -3.01 11.71
N SER A 45 -14.32 -2.92 10.50
CA SER A 45 -15.47 -2.07 10.18
C SER A 45 -16.71 -2.96 10.12
N PRO A 46 -17.81 -2.70 10.85
CA PRO A 46 -19.07 -3.43 10.67
C PRO A 46 -19.91 -2.85 9.52
N ASP A 47 -20.69 -3.69 8.84
CA ASP A 47 -21.70 -3.25 7.85
C ASP A 47 -22.97 -2.73 8.52
N ALA A 48 -23.49 -3.49 9.48
CA ALA A 48 -24.71 -3.17 10.23
C ALA A 48 -24.60 -3.65 11.69
N PRO A 49 -25.48 -3.19 12.60
CA PRO A 49 -25.55 -3.72 13.95
C PRO A 49 -25.89 -5.22 13.92
N GLY A 50 -24.90 -6.08 14.23
CA GLY A 50 -25.06 -7.53 14.23
C GLY A 50 -24.18 -8.26 13.22
N ASP A 51 -23.65 -7.57 12.21
CA ASP A 51 -22.65 -8.15 11.31
C ASP A 51 -21.26 -8.13 11.98
N PRO A 52 -20.50 -9.23 11.90
CA PRO A 52 -19.24 -9.34 12.62
C PRO A 52 -18.18 -8.38 12.07
N TRP A 53 -18.13 -8.16 10.74
CA TRP A 53 -17.29 -7.17 10.05
C TRP A 53 -17.53 -7.21 8.52
N SER A 54 -17.26 -6.08 7.86
CA SER A 54 -17.33 -5.83 6.41
C SER A 54 -15.96 -5.75 5.75
N ALA A 55 -14.98 -5.22 6.47
CA ALA A 55 -13.56 -5.32 6.19
C ALA A 55 -12.78 -5.35 7.52
N ARG A 56 -11.62 -5.99 7.56
CA ARG A 56 -10.77 -6.01 8.78
C ARG A 56 -9.29 -5.92 8.47
N SER A 57 -8.54 -5.29 9.37
CA SER A 57 -7.09 -5.31 9.37
C SER A 57 -6.58 -6.26 10.46
N VAL A 58 -5.63 -7.11 10.11
CA VAL A 58 -4.95 -8.03 11.02
C VAL A 58 -3.44 -7.91 10.86
N VAL A 59 -2.68 -8.27 11.89
CA VAL A 59 -1.21 -8.39 11.76
C VAL A 59 -0.88 -9.49 10.75
N HIS A 60 0.03 -9.21 9.82
CA HIS A 60 0.50 -10.21 8.86
C HIS A 60 1.07 -11.43 9.61
N PRO A 61 0.68 -12.69 9.28
CA PRO A 61 1.13 -13.88 10.02
C PRO A 61 2.66 -14.06 10.06
N ARG A 62 3.34 -13.61 9.01
CA ARG A 62 4.81 -13.54 8.90
C ARG A 62 5.24 -12.09 8.62
N PRO A 63 5.21 -11.19 9.62
CA PRO A 63 5.36 -9.78 9.35
C PRO A 63 6.82 -9.42 9.06
N LEU A 64 7.07 -8.69 7.97
CA LEU A 64 8.39 -8.18 7.61
C LEU A 64 8.83 -7.04 8.54
N TYR A 65 7.86 -6.31 9.08
CA TYR A 65 8.05 -5.21 10.00
C TYR A 65 7.24 -5.42 11.27
N ARG A 66 7.81 -5.04 12.41
CA ARG A 66 7.14 -5.12 13.73
C ARG A 66 7.07 -3.74 14.36
N ILE A 67 5.95 -3.42 15.00
CA ILE A 67 5.73 -2.08 15.55
C ILE A 67 6.52 -1.86 16.85
N GLU A 68 6.77 -2.96 17.56
CA GLU A 68 7.48 -3.00 18.82
C GLU A 68 9.00 -2.85 18.63
N GLY A 69 9.62 -2.23 19.63
CA GLY A 69 11.07 -2.08 19.70
C GLY A 69 11.58 -0.75 19.15
N GLU A 70 12.88 -0.55 19.32
CA GLU A 70 13.58 0.65 18.90
C GLU A 70 14.26 0.44 17.53
N PRO A 71 14.35 1.48 16.69
CA PRO A 71 14.99 1.39 15.37
C PRO A 71 16.44 0.89 15.43
N GLY A 72 17.16 1.15 16.53
CA GLY A 72 18.54 0.68 16.69
C GLY A 72 19.46 1.05 15.53
N ARG A 73 19.32 2.28 14.99
CA ARG A 73 20.15 2.76 13.86
C ARG A 73 21.62 2.73 14.27
N ARG A 74 22.43 2.03 13.49
CA ARG A 74 23.87 1.88 13.73
C ARG A 74 24.65 1.87 12.41
N GLY A 75 25.90 2.28 12.49
CA GLY A 75 26.86 2.08 11.40
C GLY A 75 27.53 0.71 11.50
N ASP A 76 27.82 0.13 10.35
CA ASP A 76 28.72 -1.02 10.19
C ASP A 76 29.78 -0.64 9.14
N GLY A 77 30.88 -0.05 9.62
CA GLY A 77 31.86 0.60 8.73
C GLY A 77 31.23 1.72 7.91
N ILE A 78 31.19 1.54 6.58
CA ILE A 78 30.57 2.49 5.64
C ILE A 78 29.05 2.28 5.46
N TYR A 79 28.49 1.22 6.03
CA TYR A 79 27.10 0.81 5.84
C TYR A 79 26.21 1.33 6.97
N ASP A 80 24.95 1.63 6.64
CA ASP A 80 23.90 1.92 7.63
C ASP A 80 22.99 0.70 7.79
N CYS A 81 22.68 0.32 9.04
CA CYS A 81 21.69 -0.70 9.32
C CYS A 81 20.78 -0.32 10.50
N MET A 82 19.61 -0.95 10.56
CA MET A 82 18.61 -0.77 11.62
C MET A 82 17.73 -2.00 11.77
N THR A 83 17.02 -2.11 12.89
CA THR A 83 16.00 -3.15 13.09
C THR A 83 14.82 -2.92 12.13
N SER A 84 14.04 -3.97 11.84
CA SER A 84 12.86 -3.90 10.97
C SER A 84 11.63 -3.35 11.71
N VAL A 85 11.78 -2.20 12.38
CA VAL A 85 10.65 -1.50 12.99
C VAL A 85 9.75 -0.89 11.91
N GLY A 86 8.44 -1.08 12.04
CA GLY A 86 7.43 -0.69 11.05
C GLY A 86 6.08 -1.36 11.34
N ALA A 87 5.21 -1.43 10.34
CA ALA A 87 3.99 -2.24 10.42
C ALA A 87 3.84 -3.11 9.19
N HIS A 88 3.29 -4.31 9.35
CA HIS A 88 2.90 -5.19 8.26
C HIS A 88 1.51 -5.77 8.57
N GLU A 89 0.50 -5.28 7.87
CA GLU A 89 -0.90 -5.62 8.07
C GLU A 89 -1.48 -6.28 6.82
N VAL A 90 -2.40 -7.22 7.02
CA VAL A 90 -3.27 -7.76 5.96
C VAL A 90 -4.65 -7.17 6.16
N LEU A 91 -5.15 -6.48 5.13
CA LEU A 91 -6.51 -5.98 5.08
C LEU A 91 -7.35 -7.00 4.33
N VAL A 92 -8.22 -7.69 5.07
CA VAL A 92 -9.20 -8.60 4.50
C VAL A 92 -10.36 -7.77 3.99
N GLU A 93 -10.59 -7.85 2.67
CA GLU A 93 -11.45 -6.91 1.94
C GLU A 93 -12.93 -7.12 2.26
N ASN A 94 -13.34 -8.36 2.57
CA ASN A 94 -14.68 -8.76 2.97
C ASN A 94 -14.70 -10.20 3.53
N PRO A 95 -15.76 -10.65 4.22
CA PRO A 95 -15.84 -12.00 4.78
C PRO A 95 -16.01 -13.13 3.75
N THR A 96 -16.37 -12.84 2.50
CA THR A 96 -16.71 -13.85 1.50
C THR A 96 -15.49 -14.22 0.65
N HIS A 97 -15.13 -15.51 0.63
CA HIS A 97 -13.89 -15.99 -0.02
C HIS A 97 -13.76 -15.63 -1.50
N ASP A 98 -14.86 -15.71 -2.25
CA ASP A 98 -14.82 -15.55 -3.72
C ASP A 98 -15.29 -14.16 -4.17
N ARG A 99 -15.49 -13.24 -3.23
CA ARG A 99 -16.02 -11.90 -3.51
C ARG A 99 -14.88 -10.90 -3.62
N HIS A 100 -14.35 -10.73 -4.82
CA HIS A 100 -13.33 -9.71 -5.07
C HIS A 100 -13.93 -8.30 -5.19
N LEU A 101 -13.12 -7.26 -4.96
CA LEU A 101 -13.56 -5.86 -5.06
C LEU A 101 -14.18 -5.49 -6.43
N TRP A 102 -13.75 -6.12 -7.53
CA TRP A 102 -14.36 -5.88 -8.86
C TRP A 102 -15.75 -6.52 -9.04
N ASN A 103 -16.17 -7.37 -8.10
CA ASN A 103 -17.52 -7.95 -8.03
C ASN A 103 -18.33 -7.40 -6.83
N ALA A 104 -17.75 -6.48 -6.06
CA ALA A 104 -18.36 -5.89 -4.88
C ALA A 104 -19.24 -4.68 -5.23
N SER A 105 -20.15 -4.32 -4.33
CA SER A 105 -20.95 -3.10 -4.44
C SER A 105 -20.11 -1.86 -4.11
N ASP A 106 -20.60 -0.69 -4.54
CA ASP A 106 -19.97 0.60 -4.19
C ASP A 106 -19.85 0.80 -2.68
N GLU A 107 -20.83 0.30 -1.90
CA GLU A 107 -20.84 0.37 -0.44
C GLU A 107 -19.73 -0.48 0.19
N GLU A 108 -19.56 -1.71 -0.28
CA GLU A 108 -18.50 -2.62 0.19
C GLU A 108 -17.11 -2.07 -0.14
N ILE A 109 -16.92 -1.53 -1.35
CA ILE A 109 -15.67 -0.87 -1.74
C ILE A 109 -15.43 0.35 -0.85
N ALA A 110 -16.47 1.15 -0.57
CA ALA A 110 -16.35 2.29 0.32
C ALA A 110 -15.98 1.89 1.76
N HIS A 111 -16.48 0.76 2.27
CA HIS A 111 -16.15 0.23 3.59
C HIS A 111 -14.69 -0.18 3.68
N PHE A 112 -14.20 -0.92 2.68
CA PHE A 112 -12.79 -1.26 2.57
C PHE A 112 -11.88 -0.02 2.49
N LEU A 113 -12.22 0.95 1.62
CA LEU A 113 -11.43 2.18 1.48
C LEU A 113 -11.42 3.04 2.75
N ARG A 114 -12.54 3.10 3.49
CA ARG A 114 -12.62 3.77 4.79
C ARG A 114 -11.70 3.11 5.81
N LEU A 115 -11.76 1.78 5.96
CA LEU A 115 -10.85 1.03 6.82
C LEU A 115 -9.38 1.30 6.46
N ALA A 116 -9.03 1.25 5.17
CA ALA A 116 -7.68 1.50 4.72
C ALA A 116 -7.22 2.93 5.07
N ALA A 117 -8.09 3.93 4.89
CA ALA A 117 -7.81 5.31 5.27
C ALA A 117 -7.61 5.46 6.78
N GLU A 118 -8.45 4.83 7.61
CA GLU A 118 -8.32 4.82 9.07
C GLU A 118 -7.00 4.20 9.51
N ARG A 119 -6.59 3.06 8.93
CA ARG A 119 -5.30 2.44 9.22
C ARG A 119 -4.12 3.34 8.84
N ILE A 120 -4.16 3.96 7.66
CA ILE A 120 -3.13 4.91 7.23
C ILE A 120 -3.03 6.09 8.21
N LEU A 121 -4.17 6.65 8.64
CA LEU A 121 -4.21 7.77 9.58
C LEU A 121 -3.69 7.39 10.96
N ASP A 122 -4.01 6.19 11.44
CA ASP A 122 -3.52 5.68 12.72
C ASP A 122 -2.01 5.48 12.71
N LEU A 123 -1.47 4.81 11.68
CA LEU A 123 -0.02 4.60 11.53
C LEU A 123 0.75 5.92 11.38
N LYS A 124 0.14 6.95 10.78
CA LYS A 124 0.73 8.29 10.69
C LYS A 124 0.96 8.96 12.06
N ARG A 125 0.29 8.51 13.12
CA ARG A 125 0.49 9.03 14.48
C ARG A 125 1.86 8.65 15.05
N ASP A 126 2.47 7.58 14.54
CA ASP A 126 3.84 7.22 14.89
C ASP A 126 4.85 8.00 14.02
N ALA A 127 5.52 8.97 14.63
CA ALA A 127 6.49 9.84 13.97
C ALA A 127 7.72 9.09 13.41
N ARG A 128 7.97 7.85 13.83
CA ARG A 128 9.05 6.99 13.31
C ARG A 128 8.78 6.60 11.85
N PHE A 129 7.52 6.45 11.47
CA PHE A 129 7.14 6.04 10.12
C PHE A 129 7.23 7.22 9.15
N LYS A 130 7.84 6.96 7.98
CA LYS A 130 8.07 7.95 6.93
C LYS A 130 7.25 7.66 5.68
N TYR A 131 6.79 6.43 5.51
CA TYR A 131 5.96 6.05 4.38
C TYR A 131 5.03 4.90 4.73
N VAL A 132 3.77 5.01 4.31
CA VAL A 132 2.77 3.94 4.40
C VAL A 132 2.40 3.55 2.98
N SER A 133 2.48 2.26 2.67
CA SER A 133 2.13 1.69 1.37
C SER A 133 0.94 0.76 1.54
N LEU A 134 -0.12 1.00 0.78
CA LEU A 134 -1.24 0.08 0.59
C LEU A 134 -1.11 -0.51 -0.81
N PHE A 135 -1.10 -1.84 -0.93
CA PHE A 135 -0.94 -2.53 -2.20
C PHE A 135 -1.71 -3.86 -2.23
N LYS A 136 -1.92 -4.38 -3.43
CA LYS A 136 -2.58 -5.66 -3.66
C LYS A 136 -1.83 -6.43 -4.72
N ASP A 137 -1.43 -7.65 -4.39
CA ASP A 137 -0.89 -8.61 -5.34
C ASP A 137 -1.99 -9.61 -5.68
N PHE A 138 -2.27 -9.79 -6.98
CA PHE A 138 -3.32 -10.69 -7.44
C PHE A 138 -2.84 -11.55 -8.61
N GLY A 139 -3.04 -12.86 -8.48
CA GLY A 139 -2.61 -13.87 -9.42
C GLY A 139 -1.28 -14.53 -9.03
N LYS A 140 -1.12 -15.78 -9.48
CA LYS A 140 0.04 -16.65 -9.18
C LYS A 140 1.39 -16.01 -9.52
N ASN A 141 1.46 -15.24 -10.61
CA ASN A 141 2.70 -14.62 -11.08
C ASN A 141 2.98 -13.25 -10.44
N ALA A 142 2.03 -12.71 -9.66
CA ALA A 142 2.15 -11.40 -9.03
C ALA A 142 2.61 -11.48 -7.56
N GLY A 143 2.83 -12.69 -7.02
CA GLY A 143 3.18 -12.87 -5.62
C GLY A 143 1.98 -12.87 -4.66
N GLN A 144 0.77 -13.17 -5.16
CA GLN A 144 -0.41 -13.33 -4.32
C GLN A 144 -0.16 -14.38 -3.23
N GLU A 145 -0.22 -13.94 -1.98
CA GLU A 145 0.08 -14.78 -0.82
C GLU A 145 -1.16 -15.53 -0.29
N PHE A 146 -2.34 -14.93 -0.40
CA PHE A 146 -3.58 -15.46 0.16
C PHE A 146 -4.63 -15.63 -0.94
N SER A 147 -5.38 -16.74 -0.92
CA SER A 147 -6.48 -16.97 -1.86
C SER A 147 -7.68 -16.07 -1.57
N HIS A 148 -7.91 -15.74 -0.30
CA HIS A 148 -8.94 -14.78 0.13
C HIS A 148 -8.66 -13.36 -0.43
N PRO A 149 -9.71 -12.58 -0.76
CA PRO A 149 -9.61 -11.17 -1.12
C PRO A 149 -8.90 -10.35 -0.03
N THR A 150 -7.61 -10.12 -0.23
CA THR A 150 -6.78 -9.33 0.67
C THR A 150 -6.00 -8.26 -0.08
N SER A 151 -5.80 -7.14 0.61
CA SER A 151 -4.77 -6.15 0.33
C SER A 151 -3.76 -6.14 1.48
N GLN A 152 -2.57 -5.60 1.26
CA GLN A 152 -1.52 -5.50 2.26
C GLN A 152 -1.19 -4.04 2.53
N LEU A 153 -0.87 -3.74 3.79
CA LEU A 153 -0.44 -2.43 4.22
C LEU A 153 0.89 -2.54 4.97
N THR A 154 1.86 -1.74 4.56
CA THR A 154 3.15 -1.64 5.25
C THR A 154 3.44 -0.21 5.66
N ALA A 155 3.97 -0.03 6.87
CA ALA A 155 4.54 1.24 7.33
C ALA A 155 6.04 1.07 7.55
N THR A 156 6.82 2.01 7.02
CA THR A 156 8.29 1.91 6.99
C THR A 156 8.94 3.18 7.55
N MET A 157 10.09 3.02 8.20
CA MET A 157 10.89 4.14 8.75
C MET A 157 11.74 4.88 7.70
N PHE A 158 11.54 4.58 6.42
CA PHE A 158 12.21 5.19 5.29
C PHE A 158 11.22 5.36 4.15
N VAL A 159 11.51 6.25 3.20
CA VAL A 159 10.69 6.36 1.98
C VAL A 159 11.29 5.44 0.91
N PRO A 160 10.50 4.57 0.27
CA PRO A 160 10.99 3.70 -0.80
C PRO A 160 11.67 4.48 -1.92
N ARG A 161 12.75 3.93 -2.48
CA ARG A 161 13.60 4.60 -3.47
C ARG A 161 12.80 5.19 -4.64
N ARG A 162 11.87 4.42 -5.19
CA ARG A 162 11.03 4.84 -6.32
C ARG A 162 10.20 6.08 -5.98
N VAL A 163 9.55 6.06 -4.82
CA VAL A 163 8.73 7.17 -4.33
C VAL A 163 9.59 8.41 -4.10
N LEU A 164 10.81 8.26 -3.56
CA LEU A 164 11.76 9.37 -3.43
C LEU A 164 12.11 10.01 -4.78
N TYR A 165 12.26 9.22 -5.84
CA TYR A 165 12.50 9.76 -7.18
C TYR A 165 11.28 10.52 -7.71
N GLU A 166 10.07 9.96 -7.57
CA GLU A 166 8.83 10.61 -7.99
C GLU A 166 8.59 11.93 -7.25
N LEU A 167 8.84 11.98 -5.94
CA LEU A 167 8.74 13.20 -5.13
C LEU A 167 9.77 14.26 -5.57
N ARG A 168 11.01 13.87 -5.86
CA ARG A 168 12.05 14.80 -6.34
C ARG A 168 11.72 15.36 -7.71
N ALA A 169 11.36 14.49 -8.66
CA ALA A 169 10.96 14.89 -10.01
C ALA A 169 9.73 15.80 -9.98
N GLY A 170 8.74 15.48 -9.15
CA GLY A 170 7.55 16.33 -8.96
C GLY A 170 7.91 17.71 -8.39
N ARG A 171 8.84 17.78 -7.42
CA ARG A 171 9.33 19.04 -6.88
C ARG A 171 10.09 19.87 -7.92
N GLU A 172 10.98 19.25 -8.69
CA GLU A 172 11.75 19.91 -9.76
C GLU A 172 10.82 20.44 -10.87
N TYR A 173 9.81 19.66 -11.25
CA TYR A 173 8.78 20.10 -12.18
C TYR A 173 8.04 21.32 -11.64
N PHE A 174 7.61 21.28 -10.37
CA PHE A 174 6.95 22.42 -9.74
C PHE A 174 7.85 23.65 -9.67
N THR A 175 9.11 23.53 -9.27
CA THR A 175 10.07 24.66 -9.23
C THR A 175 10.28 25.28 -10.60
N SER A 176 10.23 24.50 -11.68
CA SER A 176 10.47 25.00 -13.04
C SER A 176 9.22 25.48 -13.78
N LYS A 177 8.03 24.97 -13.42
CA LYS A 177 6.77 25.23 -14.13
C LYS A 177 5.70 25.92 -13.28
N GLU A 178 5.93 26.05 -11.97
CA GLU A 178 5.00 26.59 -10.96
C GLU A 178 3.63 25.89 -10.95
N ARG A 179 3.58 24.64 -11.42
CA ARG A 179 2.38 23.82 -11.55
C ARG A 179 2.67 22.39 -11.15
N CYS A 180 1.66 21.70 -10.65
CA CYS A 180 1.77 20.28 -10.29
C CYS A 180 1.83 19.41 -11.56
N VAL A 181 2.84 18.53 -11.64
CA VAL A 181 3.03 17.61 -12.78
C VAL A 181 1.81 16.72 -13.02
N PHE A 182 1.17 16.22 -11.96
CA PHE A 182 -0.02 15.38 -12.10
C PHE A 182 -1.23 16.17 -12.60
N CYS A 183 -1.38 17.42 -12.20
CA CYS A 183 -2.47 18.28 -12.68
C CYS A 183 -2.30 18.61 -14.16
N ASP A 184 -1.07 18.86 -14.60
CA ASP A 184 -0.76 19.06 -16.02
C ASP A 184 -1.01 17.78 -16.83
N ILE A 185 -0.66 16.59 -16.30
CA ILE A 185 -0.97 15.29 -16.92
C ILE A 185 -2.48 15.12 -17.09
N ILE A 186 -3.26 15.32 -16.01
CA ILE A 186 -4.73 15.20 -16.05
C ILE A 186 -5.31 16.15 -17.11
N GLN A 187 -4.93 17.43 -17.07
CA GLN A 187 -5.42 18.43 -18.03
C GLN A 187 -5.06 18.07 -19.48
N GLN A 188 -3.84 17.57 -19.71
CA GLN A 188 -3.39 17.18 -21.03
C GLN A 188 -4.17 15.97 -21.56
N GLU A 189 -4.30 14.92 -20.75
CA GLU A 189 -4.97 13.68 -21.15
C GLU A 189 -6.47 13.89 -21.37
N GLU A 190 -7.11 14.76 -20.60
CA GLU A 190 -8.51 15.13 -20.80
C GLU A 190 -8.74 15.91 -22.09
N ARG A 191 -7.86 16.85 -22.41
CA ARG A 191 -7.96 17.63 -23.66
C ARG A 191 -7.76 16.76 -24.88
N GLN A 192 -6.86 15.77 -24.80
CA GLN A 192 -6.57 14.89 -25.93
C GLN A 192 -7.54 13.72 -26.04
N ALA A 193 -8.07 13.24 -24.91
CA ALA A 193 -8.95 12.08 -24.79
C ALA A 193 -8.41 10.78 -25.45
N GLN A 194 -7.09 10.69 -25.66
CA GLN A 194 -6.46 9.55 -26.36
C GLN A 194 -6.18 8.35 -25.46
N ARG A 195 -5.85 8.60 -24.18
CA ARG A 195 -5.48 7.57 -23.20
C ARG A 195 -6.42 7.55 -21.99
N VAL A 196 -7.52 8.29 -22.06
CA VAL A 196 -8.57 8.25 -21.04
C VAL A 196 -9.34 6.95 -21.19
N ILE A 197 -9.41 6.18 -20.11
CA ILE A 197 -10.16 4.92 -20.04
C ILE A 197 -11.56 5.19 -19.49
N GLU A 198 -11.64 5.91 -18.36
CA GLU A 198 -12.90 6.31 -17.76
C GLU A 198 -12.74 7.66 -17.05
N SER A 199 -13.78 8.48 -17.09
CA SER A 199 -13.88 9.72 -16.32
C SER A 199 -15.22 9.73 -15.59
N ARG A 200 -15.19 9.72 -14.25
CA ARG A 200 -16.39 9.65 -13.42
C ARG A 200 -16.21 10.49 -12.15
N GLY A 201 -17.12 11.44 -11.96
CA GLY A 201 -17.08 12.36 -10.82
C GLY A 201 -15.72 13.04 -10.68
N ASP A 202 -15.13 12.96 -9.49
CA ASP A 202 -13.85 13.57 -9.15
C ASP A 202 -12.62 12.75 -9.56
N TYR A 203 -12.79 11.64 -10.28
CA TYR A 203 -11.69 10.75 -10.66
C TYR A 203 -11.56 10.56 -12.17
N LEU A 204 -10.32 10.32 -12.59
CA LEU A 204 -9.93 10.01 -13.95
C LEU A 204 -9.07 8.74 -13.96
N ALA A 205 -9.50 7.74 -14.72
CA ALA A 205 -8.71 6.56 -15.05
C ALA A 205 -8.09 6.74 -16.45
N LEU A 206 -6.76 6.65 -16.53
CA LEU A 206 -6.02 6.83 -17.78
C LEU A 206 -4.83 5.88 -17.90
N GLY A 207 -4.43 5.56 -19.12
CA GLY A 207 -3.12 4.98 -19.41
C GLY A 207 -2.05 6.06 -19.40
N PRO A 208 -0.92 5.90 -18.69
CA PRO A 208 0.13 6.90 -18.71
C PRO A 208 0.73 7.02 -20.11
N TYR A 209 1.22 8.22 -20.46
CA TYR A 209 1.91 8.44 -21.74
C TYR A 209 3.11 7.50 -21.94
N ALA A 210 3.82 7.16 -20.86
CA ALA A 210 4.95 6.23 -20.86
C ALA A 210 4.69 5.06 -19.88
N PRO A 211 3.91 4.04 -20.28
CA PRO A 211 3.63 2.88 -19.44
C PRO A 211 4.87 2.00 -19.29
N ARG A 212 5.00 1.37 -18.14
CA ARG A 212 6.12 0.50 -17.75
C ARG A 212 5.78 -0.97 -17.93
N VAL A 213 4.48 -1.27 -17.94
CA VAL A 213 3.92 -2.59 -18.20
C VAL A 213 2.69 -2.45 -19.11
N PRO A 214 2.33 -3.49 -19.87
CA PRO A 214 1.08 -3.50 -20.63
C PRO A 214 -0.13 -3.23 -19.74
N TYR A 215 -1.08 -2.44 -20.24
CA TYR A 215 -2.33 -2.08 -19.54
C TYR A 215 -2.14 -1.35 -18.20
N GLU A 216 -0.98 -0.71 -17.97
CA GLU A 216 -0.80 0.18 -16.82
C GLU A 216 -1.89 1.27 -16.82
N THR A 217 -2.60 1.39 -15.71
CA THR A 217 -3.71 2.34 -15.54
C THR A 217 -3.47 3.14 -14.27
N TRP A 218 -3.58 4.46 -14.36
CA TRP A 218 -3.52 5.37 -13.23
C TRP A 218 -4.92 5.88 -12.93
N ILE A 219 -5.31 5.81 -11.66
CA ILE A 219 -6.55 6.42 -11.14
C ILE A 219 -6.13 7.66 -10.37
N LEU A 220 -6.49 8.83 -10.87
CA LEU A 220 -6.08 10.12 -10.33
C LEU A 220 -7.30 10.95 -9.91
N PRO A 221 -7.25 11.63 -8.76
CA PRO A 221 -8.27 12.61 -8.41
C PRO A 221 -8.06 13.90 -9.21
N ARG A 222 -9.15 14.53 -9.65
CA ARG A 222 -9.20 15.84 -10.32
C ARG A 222 -8.84 16.99 -9.37
N VAL A 223 -9.05 16.78 -8.07
CA VAL A 223 -8.72 17.76 -7.02
C VAL A 223 -7.26 17.64 -6.61
N VAL A 224 -6.61 18.78 -6.39
CA VAL A 224 -5.26 18.81 -5.82
C VAL A 224 -5.33 18.30 -4.39
N LEU A 225 -4.96 17.05 -4.16
CA LEU A 225 -4.77 16.52 -2.83
C LEU A 225 -3.51 17.18 -2.22
N ARG A 226 -3.72 18.20 -1.39
CA ARG A 226 -2.65 18.97 -0.70
C ARG A 226 -1.91 18.18 0.40
N ALA A 227 -1.93 16.85 0.36
CA ALA A 227 -1.52 16.00 1.48
C ALA A 227 -0.02 16.08 1.84
N TYR A 228 0.83 16.77 1.06
CA TYR A 228 2.29 16.72 1.24
C TYR A 228 3.04 18.04 1.01
N TRP A 229 2.39 19.20 1.00
CA TRP A 229 3.13 20.47 0.96
C TRP A 229 3.10 21.16 2.32
N PRO A 230 4.20 21.18 3.09
CA PRO A 230 4.30 22.11 4.20
C PRO A 230 4.29 23.54 3.64
N GLN A 231 3.45 24.40 4.22
CA GLN A 231 3.60 25.86 4.06
C GLN A 231 4.94 26.31 4.65
#